data_AF-A0A177L0G9-F1
#
_entry.id   AF-A0A177L0G9-F1
#
_cell.length_a   1.000
_cell.length_b   1.000
_cell.length_c   1.000
_cell.angle_alpha   90.00
_cell.angle_beta   90.00
_cell.angle_gamma   90.00
#
_symmetry.space_group_name_H-M   'P 1'
#
loop_
_entity.id
_entity.type
_entity.pdbx_description
1 polymer ?
#
loop_
_entity_poly.entity_id
_entity_poly.type
_entity_poly.pdbx_seq_one_letter_code
_entity_poly.pdbx_strand_id
1 'polypeptide(L)'
;MLNLQLVQLVLVNAWATRNPNFRGRCGCSSIGACSDLNRGKSYAAVDYNHGVGPGKYNIKVWIKHHGKEYYGKHATHEQRWSSFINAPCSHNLFSTSILTGPSSPGREDYFDNDNNDTHGPQTGTLGLEVYDKKTGQSVWRSLYYFDSGFGDFGREWLRCGYDFGFQFKDA
;
A
#
# COMPACT_ATOMS: atom_id res chain seq x y z
N MET A 1 5.18 35.13 -6.04
CA MET A 1 4.18 34.07 -6.22
C MET A 1 4.93 32.81 -6.64
N LEU A 2 5.06 31.81 -5.76
CA LEU A 2 5.63 30.52 -6.15
C LEU A 2 4.62 29.82 -7.05
N ASN A 3 5.03 29.46 -8.26
CA ASN A 3 4.31 28.50 -9.09
C ASN A 3 4.21 27.19 -8.30
N LEU A 4 3.04 26.90 -7.72
CA LEU A 4 2.66 25.54 -7.36
C LEU A 4 2.52 24.78 -8.69
N GLN A 5 3.63 24.27 -9.21
CA GLN A 5 3.54 23.13 -10.12
C GLN A 5 2.76 22.06 -9.36
N LEU A 6 1.60 21.68 -9.91
CA LEU A 6 0.81 20.59 -9.37
C LEU A 6 1.73 19.37 -9.25
N VAL A 7 1.93 18.88 -8.03
CA VAL A 7 2.59 17.60 -7.80
C VAL A 7 1.69 16.55 -8.45
N GLN A 8 2.08 16.07 -9.62
CA GLN A 8 1.38 15.00 -10.31
C GLN A 8 2.13 13.70 -10.06
N LEU A 9 1.86 13.05 -8.93
CA LEU A 9 2.34 11.71 -8.64
C LEU A 9 1.15 10.76 -8.64
N VAL A 10 1.15 9.81 -9.57
CA VAL A 10 0.01 8.92 -9.80
C VAL A 10 0.42 7.46 -9.61
N LEU A 11 -0.48 6.68 -9.01
CA LEU A 11 -0.43 5.22 -9.06
C LEU A 11 -0.74 4.81 -10.50
N VAL A 12 0.28 4.39 -11.25
CA VAL A 12 0.13 4.04 -12.68
C VAL A 12 -0.21 2.59 -12.91
N ASN A 13 0.12 1.72 -11.95
CA ASN A 13 -0.19 0.31 -12.00
C ASN A 13 -0.17 -0.28 -10.59
N ALA A 14 -0.99 -1.30 -10.37
CA ALA A 14 -0.89 -2.15 -9.20
C ALA A 14 -1.25 -3.58 -9.60
N TRP A 15 -0.51 -4.57 -9.10
CA TRP A 15 -0.80 -5.99 -9.32
C TRP A 15 -0.74 -6.80 -8.01
N ALA A 16 -1.37 -7.97 -8.02
CA ALA A 16 -1.35 -8.95 -6.94
C ALA A 16 -1.23 -10.33 -7.56
N THR A 17 -0.29 -11.14 -7.09
CA THR A 17 -0.04 -12.46 -7.64
C THR A 17 0.06 -13.47 -6.51
N ARG A 18 -0.69 -14.57 -6.62
CA ARG A 18 -0.60 -15.66 -5.64
C ARG A 18 0.79 -16.29 -5.75
N ASN A 19 1.53 -16.31 -4.65
CA ASN A 19 2.88 -16.84 -4.63
C ASN A 19 2.87 -18.39 -4.76
N PRO A 20 3.84 -19.01 -5.46
CA PRO A 20 3.92 -20.48 -5.53
C PRO A 20 4.01 -21.17 -4.15
N ASN A 21 4.60 -20.50 -3.16
CA ASN A 21 4.65 -20.95 -1.77
C ASN A 21 3.48 -20.42 -0.92
N PHE A 22 2.35 -20.08 -1.54
CA PHE A 22 1.14 -19.59 -0.87
C PHE A 22 0.75 -20.45 0.35
N ARG A 23 0.77 -21.79 0.20
CA ARG A 23 0.40 -22.71 1.29
C ARG A 23 1.31 -22.56 2.52
N GLY A 24 2.63 -22.49 2.31
CA GLY A 24 3.59 -22.30 3.39
C GLY A 24 3.45 -20.93 4.05
N ARG A 25 3.15 -19.89 3.26
CA ARG A 25 2.89 -18.54 3.77
C ARG A 25 1.60 -18.45 4.60
N CYS A 26 0.61 -19.29 4.30
CA CYS A 26 -0.67 -19.35 5.03
C CYS A 26 -0.75 -20.44 6.08
N GLY A 27 0.39 -21.03 6.47
CA GLY A 27 0.44 -22.06 7.50
C GLY A 27 -0.34 -23.33 7.17
N CYS A 28 -0.65 -23.55 5.89
CA CYS A 28 -1.38 -24.73 5.45
C CYS A 28 -0.45 -25.94 5.30
N SER A 29 -1.00 -27.13 5.53
CA SER A 29 -0.38 -28.39 5.09
C SER A 29 -0.14 -28.38 3.59
N SER A 30 0.77 -29.21 3.08
CA SER A 30 0.98 -29.39 1.63
C SER A 30 -0.18 -30.08 0.91
N ILE A 31 -1.07 -30.76 1.65
CA ILE A 31 -2.20 -31.55 1.15
C ILE A 31 -3.51 -31.02 1.75
N GLY A 32 -4.60 -31.02 0.99
CA GLY A 32 -5.94 -30.61 1.46
C GLY A 32 -6.33 -29.17 1.11
N ALA A 33 -7.46 -28.70 1.64
CA ALA A 33 -7.94 -27.33 1.42
C ALA A 33 -7.01 -26.30 2.09
N CYS A 34 -6.80 -25.16 1.44
CA CYS A 34 -6.06 -24.02 1.99
C CYS A 34 -6.75 -22.74 1.54
N SER A 35 -7.15 -21.91 2.50
CA SER A 35 -7.85 -20.64 2.26
C SER A 35 -6.84 -19.50 2.24
N ASP A 36 -6.98 -18.58 1.28
CA ASP A 36 -6.17 -17.36 1.23
C ASP A 36 -6.70 -16.24 2.13
N LEU A 37 -7.82 -16.49 2.81
CA LEU A 37 -8.35 -15.67 3.89
C LEU A 37 -7.69 -15.99 5.25
N ASN A 38 -6.90 -17.06 5.33
CA ASN A 38 -6.16 -17.41 6.53
C ASN A 38 -5.20 -16.29 6.94
N ARG A 39 -4.95 -16.15 8.25
CA ARG A 39 -3.80 -15.41 8.77
C ARG A 39 -2.50 -15.98 8.19
N GLY A 40 -1.58 -15.11 7.77
CA GLY A 40 -0.27 -15.54 7.29
C GLY A 40 0.51 -14.43 6.61
N LYS A 41 1.56 -14.79 5.86
CA LYS A 41 2.51 -13.82 5.30
C LYS A 41 2.21 -13.43 3.86
N SER A 42 2.38 -12.16 3.55
CA SER A 42 2.41 -11.63 2.18
C SER A 42 3.63 -10.74 2.00
N TYR A 43 3.85 -10.30 0.78
CA TYR A 43 4.97 -9.44 0.42
C TYR A 43 4.45 -8.26 -0.39
N ALA A 44 4.99 -7.07 -0.16
CA ALA A 44 4.70 -5.89 -0.95
C ALA A 44 5.99 -5.32 -1.52
N ALA A 45 5.91 -4.82 -2.76
CA ALA A 45 6.96 -4.05 -3.40
C ALA A 45 6.38 -2.75 -3.98
N VAL A 46 7.07 -1.64 -3.71
CA VAL A 46 6.75 -0.32 -4.25
C VAL A 46 7.81 0.06 -5.24
N ASP A 47 7.40 0.30 -6.48
CA ASP A 47 8.28 0.78 -7.51
C ASP A 47 7.99 2.23 -7.86
N TYR A 48 8.98 3.08 -7.66
CA TYR A 48 8.88 4.51 -7.92
C TYR A 48 9.80 4.89 -9.08
N ASN A 49 9.19 5.38 -10.16
CA ASN A 49 9.85 5.75 -11.42
C ASN A 49 10.61 4.62 -12.11
N HIS A 50 10.04 3.40 -12.08
CA HIS A 50 10.57 2.24 -12.79
C HIS A 50 10.95 2.55 -14.24
N GLY A 51 12.21 2.30 -14.62
CA GLY A 51 12.69 2.50 -15.99
C GLY A 51 12.74 3.97 -16.47
N VAL A 52 12.49 4.95 -15.59
CA VAL A 52 12.49 6.38 -15.95
C VAL A 52 13.75 7.08 -15.42
N GLY A 53 14.14 6.82 -14.17
CA GLY A 53 15.28 7.49 -13.52
C GLY A 53 14.94 8.05 -12.13
N PRO A 54 15.82 8.88 -11.53
CA PRO A 54 15.57 9.47 -10.22
C PRO A 54 14.35 10.39 -10.27
N GLY A 55 13.47 10.30 -9.28
CA GLY A 55 12.26 11.12 -9.24
C GLY A 55 12.51 12.60 -8.99
N LYS A 56 11.52 13.43 -9.31
CA LYS A 56 11.46 14.84 -8.93
C LYS A 56 11.21 14.98 -7.42
N TYR A 57 10.51 14.02 -6.82
CA TYR A 57 10.13 14.01 -5.41
C TYR A 57 10.70 12.80 -4.67
N ASN A 58 10.55 12.80 -3.34
CA ASN A 58 10.67 11.58 -2.55
C ASN A 58 9.28 11.09 -2.17
N ILE A 59 9.09 9.79 -1.99
CA ILE A 59 7.80 9.25 -1.55
C ILE A 59 7.94 8.33 -0.34
N LYS A 60 6.88 8.23 0.45
CA LYS A 60 6.70 7.17 1.44
C LYS A 60 5.33 6.55 1.27
N VAL A 61 5.29 5.24 1.35
CA VAL A 61 4.08 4.46 1.13
C VAL A 61 3.79 3.60 2.35
N TRP A 62 2.51 3.47 2.70
CA TRP A 62 2.02 2.65 3.80
C TRP A 62 0.89 1.76 3.33
N ILE A 63 0.80 0.55 3.87
CA ILE A 63 -0.38 -0.30 3.79
C ILE A 63 -0.88 -0.50 5.23
N LYS A 64 -2.11 -0.08 5.50
CA LYS A 64 -2.77 -0.30 6.79
C LYS A 64 -3.97 -1.22 6.66
N HIS A 65 -4.26 -1.95 7.74
CA HIS A 65 -5.28 -3.00 7.81
C HIS A 65 -6.65 -2.52 7.34
N HIS A 66 -7.14 -1.38 7.83
CA HIS A 66 -8.51 -0.94 7.55
C HIS A 66 -8.65 -0.14 6.25
N GLY A 67 -9.87 -0.13 5.70
CA GLY A 67 -10.27 0.59 4.51
C GLY A 67 -10.99 1.91 4.78
N LYS A 68 -11.88 2.25 3.86
CA LYS A 68 -12.66 3.49 3.84
C LYS A 68 -13.67 3.58 4.98
N GLU A 69 -14.18 2.45 5.45
CA GLU A 69 -15.08 2.36 6.60
C GLU A 69 -14.43 2.93 7.88
N TYR A 70 -13.11 2.77 8.02
CA TYR A 70 -12.38 3.30 9.16
C TYR A 70 -11.79 4.69 8.87
N TYR A 71 -11.02 4.81 7.79
CA TYR A 71 -10.26 6.03 7.50
C TYR A 71 -11.04 7.06 6.66
N GLY A 72 -12.01 6.61 5.86
CA GLY A 72 -12.78 7.46 4.95
C GLY A 72 -14.00 8.14 5.57
N LYS A 73 -14.37 7.80 6.82
CA LYS A 73 -15.54 8.35 7.53
C LYS A 73 -15.47 9.84 7.85
N HIS A 74 -14.27 10.44 7.77
CA HIS A 74 -14.07 11.85 8.11
C HIS A 74 -14.45 12.79 6.95
N ALA A 75 -14.81 14.04 7.26
CA ALA A 75 -15.33 14.99 6.28
C ALA A 75 -14.25 15.49 5.30
N THR A 76 -13.05 15.81 5.81
CA THR A 76 -11.97 16.40 5.00
C THR A 76 -10.82 15.41 4.76
N HIS A 77 -10.08 15.60 3.68
CA HIS A 77 -8.88 14.79 3.40
C HIS A 77 -7.87 14.85 4.55
N GLU A 78 -7.65 16.03 5.15
CA GLU A 78 -6.72 16.20 6.27
C GLU A 78 -7.12 15.38 7.50
N GLN A 79 -8.41 15.33 7.83
CA GLN A 79 -8.89 14.49 8.93
C GLN A 79 -8.69 13.00 8.62
N ARG A 80 -8.97 12.58 7.37
CA ARG A 80 -8.73 11.20 6.92
C ARG A 80 -7.26 10.83 6.99
N TRP A 81 -6.37 11.71 6.50
CA TRP A 81 -4.92 11.51 6.56
C TRP A 81 -4.41 11.47 7.99
N SER A 82 -4.83 12.41 8.85
CA SER A 82 -4.45 12.43 10.26
C SER A 82 -4.88 11.15 10.98
N SER A 83 -6.12 10.70 10.73
CA SER A 83 -6.60 9.42 11.26
C SER A 83 -5.82 8.22 10.71
N PHE A 84 -5.39 8.27 9.46
CA PHE A 84 -4.58 7.23 8.83
C PHE A 84 -3.19 7.16 9.43
N ILE A 85 -2.44 8.26 9.45
CA ILE A 85 -1.03 8.26 9.88
C ILE A 85 -0.91 7.96 11.38
N ASN A 86 -1.83 8.46 12.20
CA ASN A 86 -1.87 8.27 13.66
C ASN A 86 -2.58 6.97 14.10
N ALA A 87 -2.98 6.11 13.16
CA ALA A 87 -3.57 4.82 13.52
C ALA A 87 -2.60 3.97 14.37
N PRO A 88 -3.12 3.14 15.31
CA PRO A 88 -2.29 2.25 16.12
C PRO A 88 -1.29 1.44 15.30
N CYS A 89 -0.10 1.18 15.86
CA CYS A 89 0.94 0.42 15.18
C CYS A 89 0.47 -0.99 14.78
N SER A 90 -0.45 -1.60 15.52
CA SER A 90 -1.08 -2.88 15.19
C SER A 90 -1.84 -2.88 13.86
N HIS A 91 -2.21 -1.69 13.34
CA HIS A 91 -2.89 -1.57 12.06
C HIS A 91 -1.91 -1.40 10.90
N ASN A 92 -0.62 -1.20 11.17
CA ASN A 92 0.38 -0.99 10.13
C ASN A 92 0.93 -2.33 9.66
N LEU A 93 0.61 -2.69 8.42
CA LEU A 93 1.06 -3.94 7.82
C LEU A 93 2.41 -3.73 7.16
N PHE A 94 2.55 -2.65 6.41
CA PHE A 94 3.75 -2.36 5.63
C PHE A 94 3.98 -0.86 5.56
N SER A 95 5.24 -0.45 5.55
CA SER A 95 5.63 0.90 5.21
C SER A 95 7.02 0.93 4.59
N THR A 96 7.20 1.74 3.55
CA THR A 96 8.51 1.91 2.94
C THR A 96 9.41 2.81 3.79
N SER A 97 10.71 2.74 3.53
CA SER A 97 11.59 3.90 3.77
C SER A 97 11.18 5.08 2.87
N ILE A 98 11.77 6.26 3.08
CA ILE A 98 11.60 7.35 2.12
C ILE A 98 12.34 6.98 0.83
N LEU A 99 11.56 6.75 -0.24
CA LEU A 99 12.05 6.36 -1.55
C LEU A 99 12.44 7.61 -2.35
N THR A 100 13.66 7.62 -2.85
CA THR A 100 14.28 8.70 -3.64
C THR A 100 14.33 8.39 -5.15
N GLY A 101 14.04 7.13 -5.54
CA GLY A 101 14.00 6.64 -6.91
C GLY A 101 13.99 5.11 -7.03
N PRO A 102 14.32 4.58 -8.24
CA PRO A 102 14.20 3.15 -8.58
C PRO A 102 15.09 2.18 -7.78
N SER A 103 16.15 2.67 -7.13
CA SER A 103 17.09 1.83 -6.36
C SER A 103 17.05 2.10 -4.86
N SER A 104 16.06 2.84 -4.37
CA SER A 104 15.98 3.16 -2.94
C SER A 104 15.73 1.90 -2.10
N PRO A 105 16.49 1.71 -1.00
CA PRO A 105 16.28 0.59 -0.08
C PRO A 105 14.94 0.72 0.67
N GLY A 106 14.46 -0.40 1.21
CA GLY A 106 13.22 -0.43 1.99
C GLY A 106 11.96 -0.17 1.16
N ARG A 107 12.00 -0.50 -0.13
CA ARG A 107 10.86 -0.44 -1.06
C ARG A 107 9.94 -1.65 -0.99
N GLU A 108 10.42 -2.71 -0.37
CA GLU A 108 9.77 -4.00 -0.33
C GLU A 108 9.99 -4.67 1.01
N ASP A 109 9.00 -5.41 1.48
CA ASP A 109 9.11 -6.21 2.69
C ASP A 109 7.98 -7.24 2.76
N TYR A 110 8.17 -8.24 3.62
CA TYR A 110 7.11 -9.12 4.06
C TYR A 110 6.26 -8.45 5.15
N PHE A 111 4.98 -8.78 5.16
CA PHE A 111 4.07 -8.39 6.22
C PHE A 111 3.11 -9.52 6.57
N ASP A 112 2.61 -9.51 7.80
CA ASP A 112 1.60 -10.45 8.25
C ASP A 112 0.22 -9.89 7.91
N ASN A 113 -0.58 -10.66 7.20
CA ASN A 113 -2.00 -10.42 7.02
C ASN A 113 -2.74 -11.03 8.20
N ASP A 114 -3.78 -10.36 8.64
CA ASP A 114 -4.73 -10.91 9.60
C ASP A 114 -5.69 -11.90 8.94
N ASN A 115 -6.43 -12.62 9.77
CA ASN A 115 -7.45 -13.54 9.30
C ASN A 115 -8.61 -12.74 8.70
N ASN A 116 -8.86 -12.88 7.41
CA ASN A 116 -9.87 -12.12 6.68
C ASN A 116 -11.25 -12.83 6.68
N ASP A 117 -11.53 -13.62 7.70
CA ASP A 117 -12.76 -14.41 7.86
C ASP A 117 -14.01 -13.54 8.13
N THR A 118 -13.82 -12.24 8.39
CA THR A 118 -14.93 -11.28 8.49
C THR A 118 -15.46 -10.94 7.11
N HIS A 119 -16.62 -11.52 6.76
CA HIS A 119 -17.41 -11.14 5.58
C HIS A 119 -17.64 -9.61 5.52
N GLY A 120 -16.91 -8.92 4.65
CA GLY A 120 -17.06 -7.49 4.32
C GLY A 120 -15.81 -6.90 3.66
N PRO A 121 -15.91 -5.83 2.84
CA PRO A 121 -14.79 -5.22 2.10
C PRO A 121 -13.85 -4.36 2.96
N GLN A 122 -13.50 -4.81 4.17
CA GLN A 122 -12.87 -3.98 5.21
C GLN A 122 -11.34 -3.86 5.12
N THR A 123 -10.73 -4.23 3.99
CA THR A 123 -9.29 -4.45 3.97
C THR A 123 -8.55 -3.43 3.13
N GLY A 124 -7.57 -2.79 3.77
CA GLY A 124 -6.50 -2.05 3.12
C GLY A 124 -6.77 -0.59 2.88
N THR A 125 -5.84 0.23 3.32
CA THR A 125 -5.64 1.57 2.77
C THR A 125 -4.17 1.74 2.44
N LEU A 126 -3.91 2.25 1.23
CA LEU A 126 -2.59 2.59 0.74
C LEU A 126 -2.44 4.10 0.91
N GLY A 127 -1.57 4.49 1.82
CA GLY A 127 -1.19 5.88 2.00
C GLY A 127 0.02 6.20 1.15
N LEU A 128 0.02 7.37 0.53
CA LEU A 128 1.15 7.92 -0.19
C LEU A 128 1.39 9.34 0.33
N GLU A 129 2.61 9.60 0.78
CA GLU A 129 3.08 10.95 1.09
C GLU A 129 4.27 11.29 0.20
N VAL A 130 4.25 12.49 -0.35
CA VAL A 130 5.24 13.01 -1.30
C VAL A 130 5.96 14.18 -0.64
N TYR A 131 7.28 14.14 -0.68
CA TYR A 131 8.15 15.14 -0.08
C TYR A 131 8.97 15.86 -1.14
N ASP A 132 9.11 17.17 -0.98
CA ASP A 132 10.07 17.94 -1.76
C ASP A 132 11.50 17.48 -1.44
N LYS A 133 12.32 17.22 -2.47
CA LYS A 133 13.69 16.71 -2.30
C LYS A 133 14.62 17.71 -1.63
N LYS A 134 14.39 19.02 -1.78
CA LYS A 134 15.27 20.06 -1.27
C LYS A 134 14.98 20.37 0.18
N THR A 135 13.69 20.48 0.53
CA THR A 135 13.26 20.90 1.87
C THR A 135 12.91 19.72 2.79
N GLY A 136 12.65 18.54 2.23
CA GLY A 136 12.15 17.38 2.97
C GLY A 136 10.71 17.52 3.46
N GLN A 137 10.01 18.61 3.10
CA GLN A 137 8.66 18.87 3.56
C GLN A 137 7.63 18.07 2.74
N SER A 138 6.58 17.62 3.41
CA SER A 138 5.41 17.03 2.77
C SER A 138 4.73 18.06 1.88
N VAL A 139 4.57 17.73 0.59
CA VAL A 139 3.96 18.61 -0.41
C VAL A 139 2.65 18.04 -0.95
N TRP A 140 2.43 16.73 -0.82
CA TRP A 140 1.20 16.10 -1.28
C TRP A 140 0.95 14.76 -0.59
N ARG A 141 -0.32 14.42 -0.39
CA ARG A 141 -0.77 13.21 0.30
C ARG A 141 -1.97 12.61 -0.41
N SER A 142 -2.06 11.28 -0.42
CA SER A 142 -3.19 10.55 -0.98
C SER A 142 -3.48 9.28 -0.20
N LEU A 143 -4.76 8.93 -0.18
CA LEU A 143 -5.27 7.67 0.35
C LEU A 143 -5.98 6.95 -0.79
N TYR A 144 -5.50 5.77 -1.12
CA TYR A 144 -6.19 4.87 -2.03
C TYR A 144 -6.96 3.88 -1.17
N TYR A 145 -8.29 3.95 -1.27
CA TYR A 145 -9.20 2.99 -0.67
C TYR A 145 -9.47 1.88 -1.67
N PHE A 146 -9.59 0.65 -1.18
CA PHE A 146 -9.72 -0.55 -2.00
C PHE A 146 -11.17 -1.07 -2.05
N ASP A 147 -12.13 -0.25 -1.62
CA ASP A 147 -13.56 -0.60 -1.43
C ASP A 147 -14.30 -0.96 -2.72
N SER A 148 -13.78 -0.54 -3.87
CA SER A 148 -14.32 -0.83 -5.21
C SER A 148 -13.55 -1.94 -5.95
N GLY A 149 -12.47 -2.44 -5.34
CA GLY A 149 -11.48 -3.32 -5.98
C GLY A 149 -10.55 -2.58 -6.93
N PHE A 150 -9.34 -3.10 -7.11
CA PHE A 150 -8.58 -2.79 -8.33
C PHE A 150 -9.04 -3.76 -9.42
N GLY A 151 -8.93 -3.34 -10.68
CA GLY A 151 -9.32 -4.17 -11.83
C GLY A 151 -8.80 -5.62 -11.75
N ASP A 152 -7.61 -5.81 -11.19
CA ASP A 152 -6.95 -7.13 -11.08
C ASP A 152 -7.03 -7.79 -9.68
N PHE A 153 -7.57 -7.10 -8.65
CA PHE A 153 -7.56 -7.61 -7.25
C PHE A 153 -8.88 -8.18 -6.77
N GLY A 154 -9.98 -7.88 -7.49
CA GLY A 154 -11.32 -8.12 -6.96
C GLY A 154 -11.57 -7.32 -5.68
N ARG A 155 -12.51 -7.77 -4.84
CA ARG A 155 -12.93 -7.10 -3.60
C ARG A 155 -12.22 -7.58 -2.34
N GLU A 156 -11.31 -8.54 -2.47
CA GLU A 156 -10.70 -9.27 -1.35
C GLU A 156 -9.19 -8.99 -1.34
N TRP A 157 -8.82 -7.92 -0.65
CA TRP A 157 -7.46 -7.40 -0.53
C TRP A 157 -6.75 -7.91 0.76
N LEU A 158 -5.41 -7.92 0.78
CA LEU A 158 -4.55 -8.48 1.86
C LEU A 158 -4.77 -9.98 2.13
N ARG A 159 -4.95 -10.73 1.05
CA ARG A 159 -4.94 -12.18 1.11
C ARG A 159 -3.57 -12.67 1.53
N CYS A 160 -3.54 -13.69 2.37
CA CYS A 160 -2.31 -14.36 2.71
C CYS A 160 -1.66 -15.00 1.48
N GLY A 161 -0.33 -14.98 1.43
CA GLY A 161 0.45 -15.70 0.43
C GLY A 161 0.42 -15.07 -0.96
N TYR A 162 0.13 -13.77 -1.05
CA TYR A 162 0.22 -12.99 -2.28
C TYR A 162 1.45 -12.06 -2.25
N ASP A 163 1.97 -11.77 -3.43
CA ASP A 163 2.93 -10.71 -3.68
C ASP A 163 2.18 -9.52 -4.31
N PHE A 164 2.28 -8.35 -3.69
CA PHE A 164 1.63 -7.11 -4.10
C PHE A 164 2.65 -6.15 -4.70
N GLY A 165 2.29 -5.50 -5.80
CA GLY A 165 3.13 -4.49 -6.45
C GLY A 165 2.38 -3.19 -6.66
N PHE A 166 3.05 -2.06 -6.39
CA PHE A 166 2.53 -0.72 -6.62
C PHE A 166 3.54 0.12 -7.38
N GLN A 167 3.16 0.60 -8.56
CA GLN A 167 4.00 1.47 -9.38
C GLN A 167 3.52 2.91 -9.32
N PHE A 168 4.41 3.79 -8.87
CA PHE A 168 4.19 5.22 -8.86
C PHE A 168 5.11 5.92 -9.85
N LYS A 169 4.61 6.98 -10.47
CA LYS A 169 5.38 7.79 -11.41
C LYS A 169 5.14 9.28 -11.19
N ASP A 170 6.20 10.08 -11.30
CA ASP A 170 6.10 11.53 -11.46
C ASP A 170 5.61 11.85 -12.87
N ALA A 171 4.57 12.66 -13.00
CA ALA A 171 4.20 13.28 -14.28
C ALA A 171 5.07 14.51 -14.56
#